data_AF-A0A838D3G8-F1
#
_entry.id   AF-A0A838D3G8-F1
#
_cell.length_a   1.000
_cell.length_b   1.000
_cell.length_c   1.000
_cell.angle_alpha   90.00
_cell.angle_beta   90.00
_cell.angle_gamma   90.00
#
_symmetry.space_group_name_H-M   'P 1'
#
loop_
_entity.id
_entity.type
_entity.pdbx_description
1 polymer ?
#
loop_
_entity_poly.entity_id
_entity_poly.type
_entity_poly.pdbx_seq_one_letter_code
_entity_poly.pdbx_strand_id
1 'polypeptide(L)'
;GYCVRRGERALRILAPVPLRKRADGEEPAPRGKSDDQERGRVAFRAAAVFDRSQVDPLPDVDPTPVGAPCEPLSGDSHAHLLEPLRAFCVDELGYTVVLRALQGPVGGWCDREARELVVDARGPANAQLRVLVHETAHALGVNYQTHGRAHAEVIVDCTTYIVCASVGLDVGGESIPYVAGWGEDDQVGAVTEFAGVIDELARRLEDVLGAHAAPLAGGGEGAA
;
A
#
# COMPACT_ATOMS: atom_id res chain seq x y z
N GLY A 1 -14.15 11.16 -20.69
CA GLY A 1 -12.87 11.81 -20.30
C GLY A 1 -13.14 13.02 -19.42
N TYR A 2 -12.13 13.67 -18.84
CA TYR A 2 -12.33 14.78 -17.88
C TYR A 2 -11.60 16.06 -18.31
N CYS A 3 -12.13 17.21 -17.88
CA CYS A 3 -11.45 18.51 -17.99
C CYS A 3 -11.32 19.17 -16.62
N VAL A 4 -10.23 19.92 -16.42
CA VAL A 4 -9.99 20.66 -15.18
C VAL A 4 -10.89 21.89 -15.12
N ARG A 5 -11.54 22.14 -13.98
CA ARG A 5 -12.34 23.34 -13.79
C ARG A 5 -11.48 24.58 -13.83
N ARG A 6 -12.02 25.65 -14.41
CA ARG A 6 -11.30 26.92 -14.53
C ARG A 6 -10.96 27.46 -13.14
N GLY A 7 -9.68 27.74 -12.91
CA GLY A 7 -9.18 28.32 -11.66
C GLY A 7 -8.64 27.30 -10.65
N GLU A 8 -8.77 26.00 -10.91
CA GLU A 8 -8.22 24.96 -10.05
C GLU A 8 -6.68 24.97 -10.06
N ARG A 9 -6.09 24.71 -8.89
CA ARG A 9 -4.64 24.64 -8.71
C ARG A 9 -4.18 23.18 -8.75
N ALA A 10 -3.15 22.92 -9.55
CA ALA A 10 -2.56 21.60 -9.66
C ALA A 10 -1.83 21.19 -8.38
N LEU A 11 -1.97 19.92 -8.02
CA LEU A 11 -1.10 19.23 -7.05
C LEU A 11 0.21 18.85 -7.75
N ARG A 12 1.32 18.80 -6.99
CA ARG A 12 2.64 18.43 -7.51
C ARG A 12 3.09 17.10 -6.93
N ILE A 13 3.38 16.14 -7.79
CA ILE A 13 3.92 14.83 -7.40
C ILE A 13 5.28 14.60 -8.04
N LEU A 14 6.17 13.89 -7.34
CA LEU A 14 7.44 13.45 -7.92
C LEU A 14 7.19 12.22 -8.79
N ALA A 15 7.27 12.40 -10.10
CA ALA A 15 7.12 11.30 -11.07
C ALA A 15 8.50 10.79 -11.50
N PRO A 16 8.75 9.46 -11.47
CA PRO A 16 10.00 8.90 -11.95
C PRO A 16 10.15 9.10 -13.46
N VAL A 17 11.39 9.35 -13.87
CA VAL A 17 11.83 9.51 -15.26
C VAL A 17 13.01 8.56 -15.44
N PRO A 18 12.83 7.44 -16.19
CA PRO A 18 13.92 6.51 -16.43
C PRO A 18 15.01 7.22 -17.25
N LEU A 19 16.24 7.28 -16.72
CA LEU A 19 17.37 7.79 -17.49
C LEU A 19 17.87 6.68 -18.41
N ARG A 20 17.74 6.87 -19.72
CA ARG A 20 18.43 5.99 -20.68
C ARG A 20 19.94 6.24 -20.55
N LYS A 21 20.74 5.18 -20.37
CA LYS A 21 22.20 5.26 -20.54
C LYS A 21 22.44 5.71 -21.99
N ARG A 22 23.18 6.81 -22.18
CA ARG A 22 23.70 7.14 -23.52
C ARG A 22 24.72 6.06 -23.87
N ALA A 23 24.52 5.42 -25.01
CA ALA A 23 25.50 4.51 -25.58
C ALA A 23 26.55 5.33 -26.33
N ASP A 24 27.36 6.10 -25.59
CA ASP A 24 28.52 6.77 -26.15
C ASP A 24 29.74 6.05 -25.57
N GLY A 25 30.48 5.37 -26.46
CA GLY A 25 31.48 4.38 -26.11
C GLY A 25 32.72 4.94 -25.43
N GLU A 26 33.26 4.17 -24.48
CA GLU A 26 34.65 4.19 -24.04
C GLU A 26 34.99 2.80 -23.41
N GLU A 27 36.25 2.40 -23.58
CA GLU A 27 36.85 1.05 -23.52
C GLU A 27 36.61 0.17 -22.28
N PRO A 28 36.81 -1.17 -22.36
CA PRO A 28 36.51 -2.10 -21.27
C PRO A 28 37.49 -1.93 -20.09
N ALA A 29 36.96 -1.51 -18.95
CA ALA A 29 37.65 -1.59 -17.66
C ALA A 29 37.73 -3.06 -17.17
N PRO A 30 38.78 -3.45 -16.42
CA PRO A 30 39.11 -4.85 -16.18
C PRO A 30 38.09 -5.56 -15.29
N ARG A 31 37.91 -6.86 -15.56
CA ARG A 31 37.04 -7.78 -14.82
C ARG A 31 37.29 -7.70 -13.31
N GLY A 32 36.23 -7.39 -12.59
CA GLY A 32 36.11 -7.62 -11.15
C GLY A 32 35.37 -6.49 -10.45
N LYS A 33 34.05 -6.63 -10.30
CA LYS A 33 33.25 -6.24 -9.12
C LYS A 33 31.73 -6.29 -9.44
N SER A 34 31.07 -7.25 -8.77
CA SER A 34 29.69 -7.28 -8.25
C SER A 34 28.51 -6.87 -9.16
N ASP A 35 27.48 -7.73 -9.17
CA ASP A 35 26.13 -7.65 -9.78
C ASP A 35 25.27 -6.40 -9.44
N ASP A 36 25.86 -5.33 -8.90
CA ASP A 36 25.12 -4.16 -8.38
C ASP A 36 25.00 -2.99 -9.39
N GLN A 37 25.38 -3.21 -10.66
CA GLN A 37 25.49 -2.14 -11.68
C GLN A 37 24.32 -2.04 -12.69
N GLU A 38 23.27 -2.86 -12.53
CA GLU A 38 22.12 -2.86 -13.46
C GLU A 38 20.89 -2.07 -13.00
N ARG A 39 20.91 -1.46 -11.80
CA ARG A 39 19.85 -0.51 -11.42
C ARG A 39 20.05 0.80 -12.19
N GLY A 40 19.36 0.94 -13.32
CA GLY A 40 19.30 2.19 -14.09
C GLY A 40 18.97 3.37 -13.17
N ARG A 41 19.73 4.46 -13.27
CA ARG A 41 19.50 5.66 -12.46
C ARG A 41 18.11 6.22 -12.80
N VAL A 42 17.25 6.39 -11.80
CA VAL A 42 15.94 7.04 -11.96
C VAL A 42 16.07 8.50 -11.54
N ALA A 43 15.68 9.43 -12.40
CA ALA A 43 15.50 10.83 -12.03
C ALA A 43 14.03 11.08 -11.67
N PHE A 44 13.72 12.17 -10.97
CA PHE A 44 12.34 12.54 -10.66
C PHE A 44 12.04 13.93 -11.21
N ARG A 45 10.80 14.14 -11.67
CA ARG A 45 10.27 15.44 -12.09
C ARG A 45 9.00 15.78 -11.31
N ALA A 46 8.76 17.06 -11.04
CA ALA A 46 7.49 17.51 -10.47
C ALA A 46 6.38 17.50 -11.54
N ALA A 47 5.55 16.47 -11.57
CA ALA A 47 4.38 16.36 -12.42
C ALA A 47 3.17 17.09 -11.80
N ALA A 48 2.34 17.70 -12.65
CA ALA A 48 1.08 18.31 -12.23
C ALA A 48 -0.04 17.28 -12.34
N VAL A 49 -0.82 17.12 -11.27
CA VAL A 49 -2.03 16.29 -11.22
C VAL A 49 -3.18 17.08 -10.61
N PHE A 50 -4.42 16.64 -10.85
CA PHE A 50 -5.63 17.27 -10.35
C PHE A 50 -6.49 16.22 -9.64
N ASP A 51 -7.06 16.59 -8.50
CA ASP A 51 -7.96 15.71 -7.75
C ASP A 51 -9.28 15.50 -8.51
N ARG A 52 -9.97 14.39 -8.23
CA ARG A 52 -11.28 14.08 -8.81
C ARG A 52 -12.29 15.21 -8.58
N SER A 53 -12.23 15.88 -7.44
CA SER A 53 -13.10 17.01 -7.13
C SER A 53 -12.82 18.24 -7.97
N GLN A 54 -11.67 18.34 -8.65
CA GLN A 54 -11.23 19.49 -9.45
C GLN A 54 -11.55 19.37 -10.95
N VAL A 55 -12.13 18.24 -11.36
CA VAL A 55 -12.38 17.95 -12.76
C VAL A 55 -13.86 17.65 -13.02
N ASP A 56 -14.35 18.07 -14.17
CA ASP A 56 -15.70 17.76 -14.65
C ASP A 56 -15.62 16.76 -15.82
N PRO A 57 -16.64 15.89 -16.00
CA PRO A 57 -16.72 15.05 -17.18
C PRO A 57 -16.84 15.91 -18.44
N LEU A 58 -16.12 15.51 -19.49
CA LEU A 58 -16.25 16.13 -20.80
C LEU A 58 -17.63 15.83 -21.39
N PRO A 59 -18.30 16.82 -22.02
CA PRO A 59 -19.52 16.57 -22.79
C PRO A 59 -19.25 15.53 -23.88
N ASP A 60 -20.21 14.62 -24.10
CA ASP A 60 -20.21 13.62 -25.16
C ASP A 60 -19.02 12.64 -25.17
N VAL A 61 -18.34 12.47 -24.02
CA VAL A 61 -17.30 11.45 -23.84
C VAL A 61 -17.56 10.67 -22.56
N ASP A 62 -17.64 9.35 -22.68
CA ASP A 62 -17.80 8.48 -21.51
C ASP A 62 -16.72 8.77 -20.46
N PRO A 63 -17.11 9.12 -19.22
CA PRO A 63 -16.17 9.37 -18.15
C PRO A 63 -15.41 8.08 -17.81
N THR A 64 -14.08 8.16 -17.88
CA THR A 64 -13.22 7.06 -17.43
C THR A 64 -13.40 6.89 -15.91
N PRO A 65 -13.64 5.69 -15.37
CA PRO A 65 -13.72 5.52 -13.92
C PRO A 65 -12.48 6.12 -13.21
N VAL A 66 -12.68 7.05 -12.28
CA VAL A 66 -11.59 7.78 -11.58
C VAL A 66 -11.09 7.01 -10.34
N GLY A 67 -11.16 5.69 -10.39
CA GLY A 67 -10.72 4.81 -9.31
C GLY A 67 -10.59 3.40 -9.85
N ALA A 68 -9.58 2.68 -9.37
CA ALA A 68 -9.56 1.24 -9.56
C ALA A 68 -10.80 0.63 -8.90
N PRO A 69 -11.47 -0.36 -9.52
CA PRO A 69 -12.48 -1.15 -8.84
C PRO A 69 -11.93 -1.67 -7.50
N CYS A 70 -12.70 -1.50 -6.44
CA CYS A 70 -12.33 -1.96 -5.11
C CYS A 70 -13.55 -2.58 -4.41
N GLU A 71 -13.28 -3.50 -3.49
CA GLU A 71 -14.28 -4.21 -2.70
C GLU A 71 -14.33 -3.67 -1.27
N PRO A 72 -15.50 -3.61 -0.62
CA PRO A 72 -15.65 -3.01 0.70
C PRO A 72 -15.12 -3.91 1.83
N LEU A 73 -14.73 -3.33 2.96
CA LEU A 73 -14.37 -4.07 4.18
C LEU A 73 -15.50 -4.92 4.77
N SER A 74 -16.76 -4.60 4.45
CA SER A 74 -17.93 -5.32 4.93
C SER A 74 -18.17 -6.67 4.23
N GLY A 75 -17.40 -7.00 3.19
CA GLY A 75 -17.54 -8.22 2.40
C GLY A 75 -16.49 -9.31 2.69
N ASP A 76 -16.50 -10.35 1.86
CA ASP A 76 -15.62 -11.53 1.98
C ASP A 76 -14.82 -11.83 0.70
N SER A 77 -14.80 -10.92 -0.27
CA SER A 77 -14.16 -11.09 -1.59
C SER A 77 -12.68 -11.50 -1.51
N HIS A 78 -11.98 -11.08 -0.47
CA HIS A 78 -10.54 -11.30 -0.28
C HIS A 78 -10.24 -12.41 0.73
N ALA A 79 -11.22 -13.21 1.14
CA ALA A 79 -11.01 -14.33 2.07
C ALA A 79 -9.90 -15.30 1.63
N HIS A 80 -9.72 -15.47 0.32
CA HIS A 80 -8.68 -16.31 -0.28
C HIS A 80 -7.24 -15.85 0.03
N LEU A 81 -7.04 -14.60 0.43
CA LEU A 81 -5.73 -14.03 0.77
C LEU A 81 -5.34 -14.19 2.24
N LEU A 82 -6.27 -14.58 3.12
CA LEU A 82 -6.00 -14.80 4.54
C LEU A 82 -5.01 -15.95 4.75
N GLU A 83 -5.17 -17.06 4.01
CA GLU A 83 -4.32 -18.24 4.19
C GLU A 83 -2.87 -17.99 3.75
N PRO A 84 -2.59 -17.42 2.55
CA PRO A 84 -1.21 -17.07 2.18
C PRO A 84 -0.53 -16.14 3.19
N LEU A 85 -1.24 -15.11 3.67
CA LEU A 85 -0.68 -14.19 4.65
C LEU A 85 -0.42 -14.87 6.01
N ARG A 86 -1.33 -15.76 6.43
CA ARG A 86 -1.14 -16.59 7.63
C ARG A 86 0.08 -17.49 7.50
N ALA A 87 0.22 -18.19 6.37
CA ALA A 87 1.36 -19.06 6.11
C ALA A 87 2.67 -18.28 6.18
N PHE A 88 2.74 -17.10 5.55
CA PHE A 88 3.89 -16.20 5.66
C PHE A 88 4.21 -15.83 7.13
N CYS A 89 3.21 -15.48 7.94
CA CYS A 89 3.42 -15.17 9.35
C CYS A 89 4.01 -16.35 10.13
N VAL A 90 3.55 -17.58 9.86
CA VAL A 90 4.02 -18.79 10.53
C VAL A 90 5.41 -19.20 10.05
N ASP A 91 5.58 -19.33 8.74
CA ASP A 91 6.75 -19.97 8.14
C ASP A 91 7.96 -19.02 8.10
N GLU A 92 7.74 -17.74 7.77
CA GLU A 92 8.82 -16.76 7.60
C GLU A 92 9.03 -15.90 8.85
N LEU A 93 7.94 -15.55 9.54
CA LEU A 93 8.03 -14.69 10.72
C LEU A 93 8.00 -15.46 12.03
N GLY A 94 7.67 -16.75 12.05
CA GLY A 94 7.58 -17.54 13.28
C GLY A 94 6.54 -17.02 14.28
N TYR A 95 5.46 -16.41 13.79
CA TYR A 95 4.30 -15.99 14.59
C TYR A 95 3.16 -16.99 14.41
N THR A 96 2.38 -17.21 15.46
CA THR A 96 1.06 -17.84 15.33
C THR A 96 0.02 -16.81 14.94
N VAL A 97 -1.01 -17.22 14.18
CA VAL A 97 -2.16 -16.36 13.87
C VAL A 97 -3.42 -16.97 14.45
N VAL A 98 -4.13 -16.21 15.28
CA VAL A 98 -5.30 -16.65 16.03
C VAL A 98 -6.51 -15.80 15.67
N LEU A 99 -7.46 -16.43 14.99
CA LEU A 99 -8.81 -15.89 14.78
C LEU A 99 -9.68 -16.28 15.98
N ARG A 100 -10.13 -15.31 16.77
CA ARG A 100 -11.06 -15.55 17.88
C ARG A 100 -12.01 -14.38 18.07
N ALA A 101 -13.17 -14.62 18.69
CA ALA A 101 -14.09 -13.55 19.05
C ALA A 101 -13.47 -12.66 20.13
N LEU A 102 -13.31 -11.36 19.83
CA LEU A 102 -12.76 -10.39 20.78
C LEU A 102 -13.86 -9.68 21.58
N GLN A 103 -13.48 -9.00 22.65
CA GLN A 103 -14.39 -8.14 23.41
C GLN A 103 -13.97 -6.68 23.20
N GLY A 104 -14.92 -5.78 23.02
CA GLY A 104 -14.66 -4.37 22.75
C GLY A 104 -14.43 -4.04 21.26
N PRO A 105 -13.96 -2.82 20.96
CA PRO A 105 -13.90 -2.28 19.60
C PRO A 105 -12.61 -2.64 18.85
N VAL A 106 -11.68 -3.36 19.47
CA VAL A 106 -10.39 -3.70 18.84
C VAL A 106 -10.56 -4.80 17.80
N GLY A 107 -10.00 -4.58 16.60
CA GLY A 107 -10.04 -5.58 15.52
C GLY A 107 -9.00 -6.68 15.68
N GLY A 108 -7.90 -6.43 16.41
CA GLY A 108 -6.78 -7.35 16.59
C GLY A 108 -5.63 -6.70 17.34
N TRP A 109 -4.54 -7.45 17.52
CA TRP A 109 -3.25 -6.95 18.00
C TRP A 109 -2.11 -7.94 17.72
N CYS A 110 -0.89 -7.42 17.67
CA CYS A 110 0.35 -8.16 17.64
C CYS A 110 0.95 -8.31 19.06
N ASP A 111 0.98 -9.52 19.59
CA ASP A 111 1.71 -9.86 20.80
C ASP A 111 3.12 -10.34 20.44
N ARG A 112 4.10 -9.45 20.61
CA ARG A 112 5.50 -9.72 20.26
C ARG A 112 6.20 -10.65 21.24
N GLU A 113 5.75 -10.70 22.50
CA GLU A 113 6.36 -11.56 23.52
C GLU A 113 5.91 -13.00 23.31
N ALA A 114 4.61 -13.20 23.07
CA ALA A 114 4.05 -14.51 22.76
C ALA A 114 4.29 -14.94 21.30
N ARG A 115 4.70 -14.00 20.42
CA ARG A 115 4.76 -14.17 18.96
C ARG A 115 3.41 -14.63 18.40
N GLU A 116 2.35 -13.92 18.76
CA GLU A 116 0.97 -14.21 18.36
C GLU A 116 0.33 -12.99 17.70
N LEU A 117 -0.31 -13.19 16.54
CA LEU A 117 -1.16 -12.20 15.87
C LEU A 117 -2.62 -12.58 16.12
N VAL A 118 -3.35 -11.72 16.81
CA VAL A 118 -4.75 -11.96 17.15
C VAL A 118 -5.64 -11.11 16.25
N VAL A 119 -6.66 -11.72 15.66
CA VAL A 119 -7.63 -11.03 14.79
C VAL A 119 -9.06 -11.43 15.21
N ASP A 120 -9.98 -10.45 15.22
CA ASP A 120 -11.38 -10.69 15.56
C ASP A 120 -12.08 -11.54 14.50
N ALA A 121 -12.46 -12.76 14.88
CA ALA A 121 -13.15 -13.70 14.00
C ALA A 121 -14.59 -13.30 13.66
N ARG A 122 -15.16 -12.28 14.32
CA ARG A 122 -16.54 -11.83 14.09
C ARG A 122 -16.68 -10.87 12.91
N GLY A 123 -15.59 -10.26 12.48
CA GLY A 123 -15.58 -9.36 11.33
C GLY A 123 -15.67 -10.13 10.01
N PRO A 124 -16.13 -9.50 8.91
CA PRO A 124 -16.02 -10.06 7.57
C PRO A 124 -14.57 -10.36 7.17
N ALA A 125 -14.35 -11.28 6.24
CA ALA A 125 -13.01 -11.73 5.85
C ALA A 125 -12.15 -10.58 5.30
N ASN A 126 -12.75 -9.60 4.62
CA ASN A 126 -12.03 -8.41 4.15
C ASN A 126 -11.51 -7.55 5.32
N ALA A 127 -12.32 -7.36 6.36
CA ALA A 127 -11.90 -6.67 7.58
C ALA A 127 -10.82 -7.46 8.33
N GLN A 128 -10.95 -8.79 8.41
CA GLN A 128 -9.92 -9.66 8.99
C GLN A 128 -8.59 -9.54 8.24
N LEU A 129 -8.63 -9.51 6.90
CA LEU A 129 -7.42 -9.36 6.08
C LEU A 129 -6.72 -8.04 6.36
N ARG A 130 -7.46 -6.92 6.38
CA ARG A 130 -6.91 -5.60 6.71
C ARG A 130 -6.20 -5.60 8.06
N VAL A 131 -6.85 -6.16 9.08
CA VAL A 131 -6.27 -6.26 10.43
C VAL A 131 -5.02 -7.14 10.39
N LEU A 132 -5.08 -8.31 9.75
CA LEU A 132 -3.93 -9.19 9.68
C LEU A 132 -2.73 -8.53 8.97
N VAL A 133 -2.95 -7.78 7.90
CA VAL A 133 -1.91 -6.98 7.23
C VAL A 133 -1.29 -5.97 8.21
N HIS A 134 -2.11 -5.23 8.95
CA HIS A 134 -1.67 -4.27 9.97
C HIS A 134 -0.80 -4.94 11.04
N GLU A 135 -1.28 -6.03 11.64
CA GLU A 135 -0.53 -6.74 12.68
C GLU A 135 0.75 -7.42 12.14
N THR A 136 0.73 -7.84 10.87
CA THR A 136 1.93 -8.39 10.20
C THR A 136 2.99 -7.32 10.01
N ALA A 137 2.63 -6.08 9.68
CA ALA A 137 3.58 -4.97 9.59
C ALA A 137 4.25 -4.67 10.95
N HIS A 138 3.51 -4.79 12.06
CA HIS A 138 4.11 -4.78 13.40
C HIS A 138 5.09 -5.94 13.62
N ALA A 139 4.70 -7.16 13.24
CA ALA A 139 5.55 -8.35 13.35
C ALA A 139 6.84 -8.28 12.53
N LEU A 140 6.80 -7.57 11.39
CA LEU A 140 7.95 -7.31 10.52
C LEU A 140 8.98 -6.36 11.13
N GLY A 141 8.69 -5.74 12.28
CA GLY A 141 9.68 -5.03 13.08
C GLY A 141 9.27 -3.61 13.48
N VAL A 142 8.13 -3.10 13.00
CA VAL A 142 7.65 -1.77 13.39
C VAL A 142 7.05 -1.83 14.79
N ASN A 143 7.76 -1.29 15.79
CA ASN A 143 7.36 -1.41 17.18
C ASN A 143 7.54 -0.11 17.97
N TYR A 144 6.78 -0.01 19.06
CA TYR A 144 6.72 1.21 19.88
C TYR A 144 8.01 1.51 20.63
N GLN A 145 8.83 0.49 20.92
CA GLN A 145 10.10 0.70 21.63
C GLN A 145 11.13 1.42 20.77
N THR A 146 11.09 1.22 19.45
CA THR A 146 12.07 1.76 18.50
C THR A 146 11.59 3.04 17.82
N HIS A 147 10.29 3.12 17.48
CA HIS A 147 9.74 4.24 16.72
C HIS A 147 8.89 5.20 17.57
N GLY A 148 8.52 4.80 18.80
CA GLY A 148 7.42 5.44 19.52
C GLY A 148 6.07 5.07 18.92
N ARG A 149 5.00 5.19 19.71
CA ARG A 149 3.66 4.75 19.27
C ARG A 149 3.18 5.50 18.03
N ALA A 150 3.27 6.83 18.03
CA ALA A 150 2.76 7.65 16.94
C ALA A 150 3.39 7.28 15.58
N HIS A 151 4.72 7.24 15.49
CA HIS A 151 5.39 6.91 14.23
C HIS A 151 5.19 5.44 13.84
N ALA A 152 5.19 4.51 14.79
CA ALA A 152 4.93 3.10 14.49
C ALA A 152 3.56 2.90 13.83
N GLU A 153 2.50 3.50 14.38
CA GLU A 153 1.16 3.43 13.79
C GLU A 153 1.12 4.09 12.40
N VAL A 154 1.79 5.24 12.21
CA VAL A 154 1.88 5.89 10.89
C VAL A 154 2.52 4.97 9.85
N ILE A 155 3.64 4.32 10.19
CA ILE A 155 4.32 3.39 9.28
C ILE A 155 3.42 2.20 8.95
N VAL A 156 2.79 1.61 9.96
CA VAL A 156 1.94 0.42 9.80
C VAL A 156 0.67 0.75 9.01
N ASP A 157 0.00 1.86 9.30
CA ASP A 157 -1.21 2.26 8.59
C ASP A 157 -0.92 2.64 7.13
N CYS A 158 0.18 3.35 6.87
CA CYS A 158 0.62 3.62 5.49
C CYS A 158 0.88 2.31 4.74
N THR A 159 1.61 1.39 5.36
CA THR A 159 1.91 0.07 4.78
C THR A 159 0.62 -0.70 4.49
N THR A 160 -0.29 -0.75 5.46
CA THR A 160 -1.58 -1.43 5.34
C THR A 160 -2.41 -0.85 4.21
N TYR A 161 -2.45 0.48 4.10
CA TYR A 161 -3.16 1.17 3.04
C TYR A 161 -2.63 0.77 1.66
N ILE A 162 -1.31 0.82 1.46
CA ILE A 162 -0.66 0.47 0.18
C ILE A 162 -0.98 -0.98 -0.19
N VAL A 163 -0.77 -1.90 0.74
CA VAL A 163 -0.96 -3.35 0.52
C VAL A 163 -2.42 -3.70 0.27
N CYS A 164 -3.37 -3.13 1.01
CA CYS A 164 -4.80 -3.38 0.78
C CYS A 164 -5.25 -2.78 -0.57
N ALA A 165 -4.78 -1.59 -0.91
CA ALA A 165 -5.09 -0.97 -2.19
C ALA A 165 -4.54 -1.76 -3.38
N SER A 166 -3.36 -2.38 -3.26
CA SER A 166 -2.74 -3.16 -4.35
C SER A 166 -3.53 -4.41 -4.70
N VAL A 167 -4.29 -4.97 -3.75
CA VAL A 167 -5.22 -6.09 -3.98
C VAL A 167 -6.66 -5.65 -4.24
N GLY A 168 -6.93 -4.34 -4.35
CA GLY A 168 -8.27 -3.81 -4.63
C GLY A 168 -9.23 -3.85 -3.43
N LEU A 169 -8.72 -3.75 -2.20
CA LEU A 169 -9.55 -3.63 -1.00
C LEU A 169 -9.74 -2.16 -0.61
N ASP A 170 -10.99 -1.73 -0.46
CA ASP A 170 -11.34 -0.35 -0.10
C ASP A 170 -11.16 -0.11 1.41
N VAL A 171 -10.01 0.46 1.75
CA VAL A 171 -9.67 0.94 3.11
C VAL A 171 -9.82 2.45 3.25
N GLY A 172 -10.32 3.15 2.23
CA GLY A 172 -10.36 4.62 2.21
C GLY A 172 -11.41 5.23 3.17
N GLY A 173 -12.47 4.49 3.47
CA GLY A 173 -13.53 4.89 4.41
C GLY A 173 -13.11 4.85 5.88
N GLU A 174 -12.16 3.97 6.23
CA GLU A 174 -11.40 4.04 7.47
C GLU A 174 -10.24 5.01 7.23
N SER A 175 -10.61 6.25 6.88
CA SER A 175 -9.68 7.34 6.60
C SER A 175 -8.64 7.32 7.68
N ILE A 176 -7.38 7.19 7.28
CA ILE A 176 -6.33 7.16 8.26
C ILE A 176 -6.44 8.48 9.01
N PRO A 177 -6.72 8.48 10.33
CA PRO A 177 -7.17 9.68 11.04
C PRO A 177 -6.23 10.88 10.85
N TYR A 178 -4.98 10.61 10.44
CA TYR A 178 -3.96 11.59 10.12
C TYR A 178 -4.19 12.41 8.82
N VAL A 179 -4.92 11.93 7.79
CA VAL A 179 -4.99 12.63 6.49
C VAL A 179 -5.72 13.97 6.57
N ALA A 180 -6.72 14.07 7.44
CA ALA A 180 -7.41 15.34 7.71
C ALA A 180 -6.57 16.33 8.55
N GLY A 181 -5.42 15.90 9.10
CA GLY A 181 -4.55 16.65 9.99
C GLY A 181 -3.26 17.19 9.35
N TRP A 182 -3.12 17.17 8.02
CA TRP A 182 -1.91 17.60 7.27
C TRP A 182 -1.51 19.10 7.44
N GLY A 183 -2.12 19.80 8.39
CA GLY A 183 -1.70 21.12 8.86
C GLY A 183 -0.85 21.10 10.13
N GLU A 184 -0.62 19.95 10.77
CA GLU A 184 0.37 19.83 11.85
C GLU A 184 1.65 19.17 11.31
N ASP A 185 2.73 19.96 11.24
CA ASP A 185 3.98 19.70 10.49
C ASP A 185 4.74 18.40 10.82
N ASP A 186 4.39 17.69 11.89
CA ASP A 186 5.15 16.52 12.41
C ASP A 186 4.84 15.21 11.67
N GLN A 187 3.59 14.98 11.25
CA GLN A 187 3.16 13.69 10.70
C GLN A 187 3.50 13.52 9.20
N VAL A 188 3.43 14.61 8.42
CA VAL A 188 3.93 14.62 7.02
C VAL A 188 5.46 14.44 7.02
N GLY A 189 6.13 14.98 8.04
CA GLY A 189 7.54 14.72 8.33
C GLY A 189 7.81 13.23 8.50
N ALA A 190 7.05 12.55 9.37
CA ALA A 190 7.20 11.11 9.62
C ALA A 190 6.98 10.25 8.36
N VAL A 191 5.95 10.52 7.54
CA VAL A 191 5.75 9.77 6.28
C VAL A 191 6.95 9.97 5.34
N THR A 192 7.49 11.19 5.26
CA THR A 192 8.66 11.47 4.42
C THR A 192 9.93 10.81 4.98
N GLU A 193 10.10 10.83 6.30
CA GLU A 193 11.22 10.20 7.02
C GLU A 193 11.22 8.69 6.84
N PHE A 194 10.06 8.05 6.98
CA PHE A 194 9.91 6.59 6.94
C PHE A 194 9.44 6.06 5.59
N ALA A 195 9.39 6.88 4.54
CA ALA A 195 8.92 6.47 3.20
C ALA A 195 9.65 5.22 2.68
N GLY A 196 10.96 5.11 2.93
CA GLY A 196 11.76 3.94 2.54
C GLY A 196 11.39 2.67 3.30
N VAL A 197 11.11 2.80 4.61
CA VAL A 197 10.65 1.67 5.45
C VAL A 197 9.26 1.21 5.02
N ILE A 198 8.35 2.16 4.79
CA ILE A 198 6.99 1.89 4.30
C ILE A 198 7.04 1.15 2.95
N ASP A 199 7.86 1.62 1.99
CA ASP A 199 8.02 0.99 0.67
C ASP A 199 8.64 -0.41 0.74
N GLU A 200 9.59 -0.64 1.65
CA GLU A 200 10.17 -1.97 1.88
C GLU A 200 9.15 -2.96 2.45
N LEU A 201 8.42 -2.55 3.50
CA LEU A 201 7.39 -3.39 4.13
C LEU A 201 6.23 -3.68 3.17
N ALA A 202 5.76 -2.66 2.44
CA ALA A 202 4.69 -2.80 1.47
C ALA A 202 5.07 -3.81 0.39
N ARG A 203 6.23 -3.65 -0.27
CA ARG A 203 6.68 -4.60 -1.30
C ARG A 203 6.74 -6.03 -0.80
N ARG A 204 7.26 -6.24 0.41
CA ARG A 204 7.36 -7.59 0.99
C ARG A 204 5.98 -8.24 1.17
N LEU A 205 4.98 -7.47 1.58
CA LEU A 205 3.60 -7.97 1.74
C LEU A 205 2.86 -8.08 0.40
N GLU A 206 3.11 -7.17 -0.53
CA GLU A 206 2.60 -7.23 -1.90
C GLU A 206 3.13 -8.47 -2.64
N ASP A 207 4.39 -8.86 -2.45
CA ASP A 207 4.95 -10.08 -3.04
C ASP A 207 4.21 -11.33 -2.53
N VAL A 208 3.86 -11.34 -1.23
CA VAL A 208 3.08 -12.42 -0.61
C VAL A 208 1.66 -12.47 -1.19
N LEU A 209 0.97 -11.33 -1.26
CA LEU A 209 -0.43 -11.31 -1.69
C LEU A 209 -0.60 -11.37 -3.22
N GLY A 210 0.30 -10.73 -3.97
CA GLY A 210 0.25 -10.60 -5.42
C GLY A 210 0.45 -11.91 -6.16
N ALA A 211 1.17 -12.87 -5.58
CA ALA A 211 1.26 -14.24 -6.09
C ALA A 211 -0.09 -14.99 -6.06
N HIS A 212 -1.05 -14.49 -5.28
CA HIS A 212 -2.34 -15.14 -5.01
C HIS A 212 -3.56 -14.25 -5.31
N ALA A 213 -3.35 -13.02 -5.76
CA ALA A 213 -4.40 -12.12 -6.17
C ALA A 213 -5.00 -12.60 -7.50
N ALA A 214 -6.34 -12.65 -7.58
CA ALA A 214 -7.02 -12.88 -8.85
C ALA A 214 -6.65 -11.77 -9.85
N PRO A 215 -6.50 -12.07 -11.15
CA PRO A 215 -6.36 -11.03 -12.15
C PRO A 215 -7.56 -10.09 -12.03
N LEU A 216 -7.30 -8.79 -11.84
CA LEU A 216 -8.34 -7.77 -11.96
C LEU A 216 -8.99 -7.98 -13.33
N ALA A 217 -10.28 -8.31 -13.35
CA ALA A 217 -11.00 -8.59 -14.58
C ALA A 217 -10.85 -7.37 -15.50
N GLY A 218 -10.00 -7.49 -16.51
CA GLY A 218 -9.89 -6.50 -17.58
C GLY A 218 -11.27 -6.39 -18.20
N GLY A 219 -11.82 -5.17 -18.25
CA GLY A 219 -13.05 -4.89 -18.96
C GLY A 219 -12.90 -5.32 -20.42
N GLY A 220 -13.41 -6.50 -20.73
CA GLY A 220 -13.46 -7.03 -22.08
C GLY A 220 -14.65 -6.42 -22.82
N GLU A 221 -14.33 -5.58 -23.81
CA GLU A 221 -15.19 -5.35 -24.97
C GLU A 221 -15.56 -6.69 -25.64
N GLY A 222 -16.80 -6.79 -26.11
CA GLY A 222 -17.23 -7.88 -26.96
C GLY A 222 -18.75 -7.97 -27.09
N ALA A 223 -19.39 -6.88 -27.49
CA ALA A 223 -20.76 -6.94 -28.01
C ALA A 223 -20.77 -7.78 -29.30
N ALA A 224 -21.71 -8.73 -29.37
CA ALA A 224 -22.26 -9.26 -30.60
C ALA A 224 -23.76 -8.96 -30.61
#